data_AF-H3SEY3-F1
#
_entry.id   AF-H3SEY3-F1
#
_cell.length_a   1.000
_cell.length_b   1.000
_cell.length_c   1.000
_cell.angle_alpha   90.00
_cell.angle_beta   90.00
_cell.angle_gamma   90.00
#
_symmetry.space_group_name_H-M   'P 1'
#
loop_
_entity.id
_entity.type
_entity.pdbx_description
1 polymer ?
#
loop_
_entity_poly.entity_id
_entity_poly.type
_entity_poly.pdbx_seq_one_letter_code
_entity_poly.pdbx_strand_id
1 'polypeptide(L)' 'MDWFATIKRYFDMGIYKLEPKDPMYVGKFCEYGKITAEQYKEITSEEYPQQ' A
#
# COMPACT_ATOMS: atom_id res chain seq x y z
N MET A 1 -8.90 -11.20 -8.12
CA MET A 1 -8.29 -9.89 -8.39
C MET A 1 -7.09 -9.78 -7.47
N ASP A 2 -5.88 -9.77 -8.02
CA ASP A 2 -4.66 -9.61 -7.24
C ASP A 2 -4.50 -8.14 -6.82
N TRP A 3 -5.07 -7.81 -5.66
CA TRP A 3 -4.97 -6.46 -5.09
C TRP A 3 -3.51 -6.04 -4.96
N PHE A 4 -2.64 -6.96 -4.56
CA PHE A 4 -1.20 -6.74 -4.52
C PHE A 4 -0.64 -6.23 -5.87
N ALA A 5 -0.91 -6.92 -6.97
CA ALA A 5 -0.39 -6.54 -8.29
C ALA A 5 -0.95 -5.19 -8.75
N THR A 6 -2.24 -4.93 -8.50
CA THR A 6 -2.87 -3.65 -8.78
C THR A 6 -2.23 -2.53 -7.96
N ILE A 7 -2.11 -2.70 -6.64
CA ILE A 7 -1.56 -1.67 -5.76
C ILE A 7 -0.08 -1.42 -6.09
N LYS A 8 0.70 -2.47 -6.31
CA LYS A 8 2.09 -2.36 -6.75
C LYS A 8 2.19 -1.55 -8.03
N ARG A 9 1.39 -1.85 -9.05
CA ARG A 9 1.39 -1.13 -10.32
C ARG A 9 1.06 0.34 -10.15
N TYR A 10 0.03 0.65 -9.37
CA TYR A 10 -0.40 2.04 -9.15
C TYR A 10 0.60 2.82 -8.28
N PHE A 11 1.27 2.15 -7.34
CA PHE A 11 2.36 2.72 -6.56
C PHE A 11 3.58 3.02 -7.45
N ASP A 12 3.96 2.09 -8.32
CA ASP A 12 5.04 2.26 -9.32
C ASP A 12 4.74 3.41 -10.30
N MET A 13 3.46 3.59 -10.66
CA MET A 13 2.99 4.74 -11.44
C MET A 13 2.96 6.06 -10.65
N GLY A 14 3.26 6.04 -9.35
CA GLY A 14 3.23 7.22 -8.46
C GLY A 14 1.83 7.69 -8.04
N ILE A 15 0.79 6.88 -8.30
CA ILE A 15 -0.60 7.18 -7.91
C ILE A 15 -0.76 7.00 -6.40
N TYR A 16 -0.37 5.84 -5.87
CA TYR A 16 -0.43 5.59 -4.44
C TYR A 16 0.76 6.20 -3.70
N LYS A 17 0.52 6.67 -2.48
CA LYS A 17 1.48 7.40 -1.66
C LYS A 17 1.77 6.66 -0.36
N LEU A 18 2.93 6.96 0.20
CA LEU A 18 3.36 6.48 1.52
C LEU A 18 2.86 7.36 2.66
N GLU A 19 2.36 8.56 2.34
CA GLU A 19 1.93 9.51 3.34
C GLU A 19 0.54 9.14 3.88
N PRO A 20 0.37 8.92 5.20
CA PRO A 20 -0.93 8.55 5.80
C PRO A 20 -2.04 9.59 5.61
N LYS A 21 -1.64 10.86 5.45
CA LYS A 21 -2.54 11.98 5.21
C LYS A 21 -3.08 12.03 3.79
N ASP A 22 -2.42 11.35 2.86
CA ASP A 22 -2.84 11.35 1.47
C ASP A 22 -4.07 10.45 1.28
N PRO A 23 -5.09 10.89 0.52
CA PRO A 23 -6.21 10.03 0.16
C PRO A 23 -5.76 8.70 -0.45
N MET A 24 -4.65 8.71 -1.20
CA MET A 24 -4.06 7.57 -1.91
C MET A 24 -3.02 6.81 -1.08
N TYR A 25 -3.06 6.90 0.25
CA TYR A 25 -2.17 6.15 1.13
C TYR A 25 -2.28 4.63 0.92
N VAL A 26 -1.14 3.98 0.60
CA VAL A 26 -1.07 2.51 0.40
C VAL A 26 -1.51 1.76 1.66
N GLY A 27 -1.27 2.32 2.83
CA GLY A 27 -1.54 1.62 4.09
C GLY A 27 -3.02 1.37 4.35
N LYS A 28 -3.92 2.18 3.77
CA LYS A 28 -5.37 1.93 3.82
C LYS A 28 -5.73 0.56 3.28
N PHE A 29 -5.03 0.09 2.24
CA PHE A 29 -5.28 -1.24 1.68
C PHE A 29 -4.91 -2.36 2.65
N CYS A 30 -3.95 -2.12 3.55
CA CYS A 30 -3.62 -3.02 4.64
C CYS A 30 -4.73 -3.00 5.71
N GLU A 31 -5.25 -1.83 6.07
CA GLU A 31 -6.39 -1.70 7.01
C GLU A 31 -7.67 -2.37 6.50
N TYR A 32 -7.95 -2.23 5.21
CA TYR A 32 -9.10 -2.87 4.56
C TYR A 32 -8.91 -4.37 4.29
N GLY A 33 -7.77 -4.96 4.69
CA GLY A 33 -7.46 -6.36 4.47
C GLY A 33 -7.32 -6.75 2.98
N LYS A 34 -6.99 -5.79 2.12
CA LYS A 34 -6.73 -6.03 0.69
C LYS A 34 -5.32 -6.57 0.44
N ILE A 35 -4.38 -6.13 1.26
CA ILE A 35 -2.98 -6.60 1.28
C ILE A 35 -2.55 -6.86 2.72
N THR A 36 -1.52 -7.69 2.89
CA THR A 36 -0.88 -7.91 4.20
C THR A 36 0.21 -6.86 4.48
N ALA A 37 0.68 -6.77 5.72
CA ALA A 37 1.81 -5.90 6.07
C ALA A 37 3.10 -6.28 5.33
N GLU A 38 3.30 -7.57 5.02
CA GLU A 38 4.42 -8.05 4.20
C GLU A 38 4.30 -7.55 2.76
N GLN A 39 3.11 -7.63 2.18
CA GLN A 39 2.82 -7.11 0.85
C GLN A 39 2.95 -5.59 0.78
N TYR A 40 2.52 -4.88 1.83
CA TYR A 40 2.76 -3.45 1.97
C TYR A 40 4.25 -3.17 1.89
N LYS A 41 5.06 -3.83 2.72
CA LYS A 41 6.52 -3.68 2.76
C LYS A 41 7.18 -4.02 1.42
N GLU A 42 6.67 -4.99 0.68
CA GLU A 42 7.18 -5.33 -0.65
C GLU A 42 6.87 -4.24 -1.70
N ILE A 43 5.71 -3.56 -1.58
CA ILE A 43 5.32 -2.47 -2.48
C ILE A 43 6.08 -1.18 -2.15
N THR A 44 6.12 -0.83 -0.86
CA THR A 44 6.56 0.46 -0.37
C THR A 44 8.04 0.49 0.00
N SER A 45 8.65 -0.68 0.22
CA SER A 45 9.94 -0.83 0.92
C SER A 45 9.97 -0.25 2.33
N GLU A 46 8.81 0.13 2.90
CA GLU A 46 8.68 0.65 4.25
C GLU A 46 7.88 -0.31 5.13
N GLU A 47 8.19 -0.34 6.42
CA GLU A 47 7.37 -1.10 7.36
C GLU A 47 6.00 -0.44 7.47
N TYR A 48 4.96 -1.28 7.52
CA TYR A 48 3.60 -0.79 7.73
C TYR A 48 3.55 -0.10 9.10
N PRO A 49 3.29 1.22 9.18
CA PRO A 49 3.23 1.91 10.45
C PRO A 49 2.03 1.38 11.20
N GLN A 50 2.30 0.49 12.15
CA GLN A 50 1.30 -0.09 13.03
C GLN A 50 0.85 1.03 13.98
N GLN A 51 -0.22 1.74 13.60
CA GLN A 51 -0.85 2.76 14.44
C GLN A 51 -1.58 2.14 15.63
#